data_AF-A0A2T3AA49-F1
#
_entry.id   AF-A0A2T3AA49-F1
#
_cell.length_a   1.000
_cell.length_b   1.000
_cell.length_c   1.000
_cell.angle_alpha   90.00
_cell.angle_beta   90.00
_cell.angle_gamma   90.00
#
_symmetry.space_group_name_H-M   'P 1'
#
loop_
_entity.id
_entity.type
_entity.pdbx_description
1 polymer ?
#
loop_
_entity_poly.entity_id
_entity_poly.type
_entity_poly.pdbx_seq_one_letter_code
_entity_poly.pdbx_strand_id
1 'polypeptide(L)'
;MSLWNGRVPLQIYNNCPNTLWPAIYTASGTGPSTGGFELTAGSNKSLEVASDWDGRVWARTNCTSSGDDLLTCQTGSCQGQMDCSTLSGSPPATLAEFTLSGGVDNSQNFIDISLVDGYNIPLGLEYIADPTSNDTAPPPNLVSPACIATKGYLAAANRTGTTYYTNDTYPMPYEKSQVNAHVGHWCPWSLQTPTPSKPGAGVYPYPDDDITRPVFDPCLSACQSTGSAKDCCTGKYNSAAKCPKSEYSRAAKDVCPDAYSYPYDDSDSTFVIPAGGGWSVTFCPEGRSTDILATFGTLISEWAASGVMSADILQAASNVSYIETHGAATRGAVGVGKVVVAALAASVVVMGSWW
;
A
#
# COMPACT_ATOMS: atom_id res chain seq x y z
N MET A 1 16.53 15.64 22.10
CA MET A 1 15.20 15.36 22.66
C MET A 1 14.25 15.60 21.50
N SER A 2 13.55 14.57 21.04
CA SER A 2 12.71 14.65 19.84
C SER A 2 11.69 15.79 19.96
N LEU A 3 11.49 16.56 18.89
CA LEU A 3 10.49 17.64 18.87
C LEU A 3 9.05 17.14 19.00
N TRP A 4 8.86 15.84 18.82
CA TRP A 4 7.57 15.23 18.57
C TRP A 4 6.88 14.74 19.85
N ASN A 5 7.56 14.78 21.01
CA ASN A 5 6.96 14.56 22.34
C ASN A 5 6.04 13.31 22.42
N GLY A 6 6.39 12.22 21.73
CA GLY A 6 5.60 10.98 21.69
C GLY A 6 4.47 10.95 20.64
N ARG A 7 4.38 11.96 19.78
CA ARG A 7 3.44 12.03 18.65
C ARG A 7 4.15 12.32 17.34
N VAL A 8 3.97 11.48 16.35
CA VAL A 8 4.60 11.63 15.03
C VAL A 8 3.62 12.26 14.03
N PRO A 9 4.10 13.02 13.03
CA PRO A 9 3.23 13.62 12.03
C PRO A 9 2.61 12.54 11.14
N LEU A 10 1.33 12.74 10.83
CA LEU A 10 0.59 12.01 9.81
C LEU A 10 -0.01 13.02 8.83
N GLN A 11 0.56 13.13 7.63
CA GLN A 11 0.09 14.07 6.62
C GLN A 11 -0.71 13.34 5.55
N ILE A 12 -1.86 13.88 5.16
CA ILE A 12 -2.72 13.26 4.16
C ILE A 12 -2.92 14.22 2.99
N TYR A 13 -2.55 13.76 1.79
CA TYR A 13 -2.57 14.54 0.55
C TYR A 13 -3.58 13.97 -0.44
N ASN A 14 -4.36 14.86 -1.06
CA ASN A 14 -5.22 14.53 -2.19
C ASN A 14 -4.63 15.12 -3.48
N ASN A 15 -3.91 14.31 -4.25
CA ASN A 15 -3.44 14.70 -5.58
C ASN A 15 -4.40 14.27 -6.70
N CYS A 16 -5.56 13.72 -6.35
CA CYS A 16 -6.60 13.39 -7.31
C CYS A 16 -7.28 14.67 -7.81
N PRO A 17 -7.86 14.64 -9.03
CA PRO A 17 -8.60 15.79 -9.58
C PRO A 17 -9.95 16.04 -8.89
N ASN A 18 -10.42 15.10 -8.07
CA ASN A 18 -11.71 15.14 -7.39
C ASN A 18 -11.54 15.22 -5.88
N THR A 19 -12.57 15.73 -5.20
CA THR A 19 -12.67 15.64 -3.73
C THR A 19 -12.68 14.19 -3.29
N LEU A 20 -11.94 13.91 -2.23
CA LEU A 20 -11.91 12.63 -1.53
C LEU A 20 -12.44 12.80 -0.11
N TRP A 21 -12.76 11.67 0.51
CA TRP A 21 -13.04 11.63 1.95
C TRP A 21 -12.10 10.61 2.61
N PRO A 22 -10.86 11.01 2.95
CA PRO A 22 -9.97 10.16 3.72
C PRO A 22 -10.63 9.66 4.99
N ALA A 23 -10.27 8.45 5.37
CA ALA A 23 -10.75 7.76 6.55
C ALA A 23 -9.57 7.12 7.26
N ILE A 24 -9.64 7.11 8.59
CA ILE A 24 -8.57 6.68 9.47
C ILE A 24 -9.19 5.80 10.54
N TYR A 25 -8.64 4.60 10.69
CA TYR A 25 -9.00 3.65 11.73
C TYR A 25 -7.84 3.49 12.69
N THR A 26 -8.11 3.44 13.99
CA THR A 26 -7.12 3.17 15.03
C THR A 26 -7.42 1.83 15.69
N ALA A 27 -6.51 0.88 15.52
CA ALA A 27 -6.57 -0.41 16.18
C ALA A 27 -6.02 -0.31 17.62
N SER A 28 -4.90 0.38 17.80
CA SER A 28 -4.28 0.60 19.11
C SER A 28 -3.43 1.89 19.15
N GLY A 29 -2.97 2.27 20.34
CA GLY A 29 -2.33 3.57 20.57
C GLY A 29 -3.32 4.74 20.52
N THR A 30 -2.81 5.96 20.33
CA THR A 30 -3.65 7.16 20.16
C THR A 30 -3.62 7.62 18.71
N GLY A 31 -4.77 7.54 18.03
CA GLY A 31 -4.95 8.05 16.67
C GLY A 31 -5.07 9.57 16.58
N PRO A 32 -5.34 10.09 15.37
CA PRO A 32 -5.49 11.51 15.15
C PRO A 32 -6.80 12.05 15.74
N SER A 33 -6.97 13.37 15.72
CA SER A 33 -8.16 14.05 16.27
C SER A 33 -9.47 13.78 15.51
N THR A 34 -9.43 13.00 14.43
CA THR A 34 -10.56 12.69 13.56
C THR A 34 -10.30 11.39 12.81
N GLY A 35 -11.32 10.54 12.67
CA GLY A 35 -11.25 9.32 11.85
C GLY A 35 -11.73 9.50 10.42
N GLY A 36 -12.06 10.71 9.99
CA GLY A 36 -12.42 10.96 8.60
C GLY A 36 -12.89 12.38 8.33
N PHE A 37 -12.66 12.86 7.11
CA PHE A 37 -12.89 14.25 6.74
C PHE A 37 -12.99 14.41 5.23
N GLU A 38 -13.56 15.51 4.76
CA GLU A 38 -13.49 15.94 3.37
C GLU A 38 -12.10 16.51 3.05
N LEU A 39 -11.54 16.12 1.90
CA LEU A 39 -10.28 16.62 1.40
C LEU A 39 -10.41 16.98 -0.08
N THR A 40 -10.45 18.27 -0.39
CA THR A 40 -10.58 18.81 -1.75
C THR A 40 -9.35 18.50 -2.60
N ALA A 41 -9.51 18.52 -3.92
CA ALA A 41 -8.43 18.28 -4.88
C ALA A 41 -7.23 19.22 -4.65
N GLY A 42 -6.01 18.68 -4.72
CA GLY A 42 -4.75 19.40 -4.51
C GLY A 42 -4.50 19.86 -3.07
N SER A 43 -5.36 19.49 -2.12
CA SER A 43 -5.27 19.92 -0.72
C SER A 43 -4.64 18.85 0.16
N ASN A 44 -4.18 19.25 1.33
CA ASN A 44 -3.64 18.34 2.34
C ASN A 44 -4.20 18.65 3.74
N LYS A 45 -4.09 17.68 4.64
CA LYS A 45 -4.40 17.84 6.05
C LYS A 45 -3.26 17.27 6.88
N SER A 46 -2.72 18.09 7.77
CA SER A 46 -1.72 17.68 8.75
C SER A 46 -2.41 17.19 10.02
N LEU A 47 -2.05 15.99 10.45
CA LEU A 47 -2.51 15.33 11.66
C LEU A 47 -1.30 14.80 12.43
N GLU A 48 -1.56 14.25 13.62
CA GLU A 48 -0.55 13.58 14.44
C GLU A 48 -1.15 12.31 15.02
N VAL A 49 -0.31 11.30 15.21
CA VAL A 49 -0.64 10.03 15.87
C VAL A 49 0.42 9.73 16.93
N ALA A 50 0.12 8.89 17.91
CA ALA A 50 1.13 8.46 18.87
C ALA A 50 2.26 7.68 18.19
N SER A 51 3.46 7.69 18.78
CA SER A 51 4.61 6.96 18.24
C SER A 51 4.46 5.44 18.27
N ASP A 52 3.47 4.91 19.01
CA ASP A 52 3.09 3.50 19.10
C ASP A 52 1.76 3.20 18.39
N TRP A 53 1.32 4.09 17.48
CA TRP A 53 0.03 3.96 16.81
C TRP A 53 0.00 2.74 15.88
N ASP A 54 -1.10 2.00 15.99
CA ASP A 54 -1.49 0.94 15.06
C ASP A 54 -2.80 1.34 14.41
N GLY A 55 -2.79 1.46 13.08
CA GLY A 55 -3.96 1.92 12.37
C GLY A 55 -3.82 1.92 10.86
N ARG A 56 -4.88 2.40 10.22
CA ARG A 56 -5.05 2.34 8.77
C ARG A 56 -5.55 3.65 8.22
N VAL A 57 -5.12 4.00 7.02
CA VAL A 57 -5.60 5.16 6.27
C VAL A 57 -6.04 4.72 4.88
N TRP A 58 -7.21 5.17 4.44
CA TRP A 58 -7.71 4.93 3.09
C TRP A 58 -8.54 6.11 2.58
N ALA A 59 -8.84 6.14 1.29
CA ALA A 59 -9.75 7.14 0.71
C ALA A 59 -11.10 6.52 0.37
N ARG A 60 -12.15 7.26 0.71
CA ARG A 60 -13.50 7.04 0.21
C ARG A 60 -13.74 7.91 -1.02
N THR A 61 -14.40 7.35 -2.02
CA THR A 61 -14.62 8.01 -3.31
C THR A 61 -16.09 8.08 -3.69
N ASN A 62 -16.41 9.07 -4.52
CA ASN A 62 -17.76 9.35 -5.02
C ASN A 62 -18.79 9.40 -3.87
N CYS A 63 -18.52 10.26 -2.88
CA CYS A 63 -19.34 10.37 -1.70
C CYS A 63 -20.31 11.55 -1.77
N THR A 64 -21.44 11.40 -1.08
CA THR A 64 -22.38 12.47 -0.78
C THR A 64 -22.52 12.58 0.73
N SER A 65 -22.26 13.76 1.29
CA SER A 65 -22.60 14.07 2.68
C SER A 65 -24.06 14.47 2.77
N SER A 66 -24.80 13.88 3.70
CA SER A 66 -26.22 14.18 3.94
C SER A 66 -26.46 15.12 5.14
N GLY A 67 -25.39 15.64 5.76
CA GLY A 67 -25.46 16.23 7.10
C GLY A 67 -25.42 15.17 8.21
N ASP A 68 -25.34 15.61 9.46
CA ASP A 68 -25.37 14.75 10.68
C ASP A 68 -24.27 13.67 10.75
N ASP A 69 -23.05 13.98 10.34
CA ASP A 69 -21.91 13.04 10.29
C ASP A 69 -22.15 11.78 9.44
N LEU A 70 -23.15 11.82 8.54
CA LEU A 70 -23.45 10.76 7.59
C LEU A 70 -22.78 11.03 6.23
N LEU A 71 -22.18 9.97 5.69
CA LEU A 71 -21.48 9.98 4.42
C LEU A 71 -21.78 8.70 3.63
N THR A 72 -22.46 8.83 2.50
CA THR A 72 -22.66 7.70 1.58
C THR A 72 -21.58 7.74 0.51
N CYS A 73 -20.80 6.66 0.34
CA CYS A 73 -19.72 6.55 -0.64
C CYS A 73 -19.87 5.32 -1.52
N GLN A 74 -19.37 5.40 -2.75
CA GLN A 74 -19.33 4.25 -3.65
C GLN A 74 -18.26 3.22 -3.23
N THR A 75 -17.11 3.67 -2.73
CA THR A 75 -16.02 2.80 -2.26
C THR A 75 -15.48 3.25 -0.91
N GLY A 76 -14.96 2.30 -0.12
CA GLY A 76 -14.31 2.57 1.16
C GLY A 76 -15.22 3.00 2.32
N SER A 77 -16.55 2.97 2.17
CA SER A 77 -17.48 3.48 3.21
C SER A 77 -17.26 2.80 4.57
N CYS A 78 -17.28 3.54 5.69
CA CYS A 78 -17.23 2.97 7.04
C CYS A 78 -18.62 3.02 7.69
N GLN A 79 -19.51 2.12 7.26
CA GLN A 79 -20.91 2.06 7.72
C GLN A 79 -21.70 3.38 7.56
N GLY A 80 -21.36 4.16 6.52
CA GLY A 80 -22.03 5.42 6.24
C GLY A 80 -21.66 6.57 7.18
N GLN A 81 -20.61 6.45 8.00
CA GLN A 81 -20.17 7.48 8.94
C GLN A 81 -19.10 8.39 8.32
N MET A 82 -19.04 9.65 8.78
CA MET A 82 -17.93 10.57 8.46
C MET A 82 -16.66 10.15 9.20
N ASP A 83 -16.78 9.87 10.50
CA ASP A 83 -15.70 9.46 11.39
C ASP A 83 -15.56 7.92 11.42
N CYS A 84 -14.43 7.42 10.94
CA CYS A 84 -14.12 5.99 10.88
C CYS A 84 -13.14 5.53 11.98
N SER A 85 -12.92 6.31 13.04
CA SER A 85 -11.86 6.07 14.04
C SER A 85 -11.85 4.64 14.60
N THR A 86 -13.01 3.99 14.67
CA THR A 86 -13.21 2.63 15.19
C THR A 86 -13.84 1.66 14.18
N LEU A 87 -14.03 2.08 12.93
CA LEU A 87 -14.70 1.31 11.89
C LEU A 87 -13.81 1.18 10.66
N SER A 88 -13.48 -0.05 10.25
CA SER A 88 -12.75 -0.29 9.01
C SER A 88 -13.59 0.05 7.77
N GLY A 89 -12.91 0.36 6.66
CA GLY A 89 -13.53 0.65 5.38
C GLY A 89 -14.17 -0.58 4.73
N SER A 90 -15.34 -0.39 4.12
CA SER A 90 -15.99 -1.41 3.31
C SER A 90 -15.25 -1.58 1.97
N PRO A 91 -14.85 -2.80 1.61
CA PRO A 91 -14.18 -3.09 0.35
C PRO A 91 -15.00 -2.69 -0.91
N PRO A 92 -14.34 -2.33 -2.01
CA PRO A 92 -12.90 -2.28 -2.16
C PRO A 92 -12.28 -1.01 -1.56
N ALA A 93 -11.14 -1.16 -0.89
CA ALA A 93 -10.37 -0.05 -0.34
C ALA A 93 -8.87 -0.36 -0.40
N THR A 94 -8.11 0.51 -1.06
CA THR A 94 -6.64 0.50 -0.98
C THR A 94 -6.24 1.09 0.36
N LEU A 95 -5.50 0.32 1.16
CA LEU A 95 -5.13 0.69 2.52
C LEU A 95 -3.66 1.07 2.61
N ALA A 96 -3.36 2.08 3.43
CA ALA A 96 -2.06 2.26 4.06
C ALA A 96 -2.15 1.73 5.49
N GLU A 97 -1.33 0.76 5.84
CA GLU A 97 -1.32 0.15 7.18
C GLU A 97 -0.03 0.52 7.92
N PHE A 98 -0.16 0.78 9.22
CA PHE A 98 0.93 1.18 10.09
C PHE A 98 0.85 0.42 11.40
N THR A 99 1.97 -0.17 11.82
CA THR A 99 2.22 -0.58 13.20
C THR A 99 3.52 0.08 13.65
N LEU A 100 3.42 1.19 14.36
CA LEU A 100 4.57 1.97 14.81
C LEU A 100 5.11 1.45 16.15
N SER A 101 6.42 1.51 16.32
CA SER A 101 7.11 1.01 17.53
C SER A 101 6.72 -0.43 17.93
N GLY A 102 6.58 -1.31 16.94
CA GLY A 102 6.41 -2.76 17.13
C GLY A 102 7.74 -3.53 17.10
N GLY A 103 7.63 -4.84 16.82
CA GLY A 103 8.79 -5.71 16.63
C GLY A 103 9.51 -6.04 17.94
N VAL A 104 10.79 -6.42 17.86
CA VAL A 104 11.59 -6.73 19.04
C VAL A 104 11.87 -5.44 19.81
N ASP A 105 11.58 -5.43 21.11
CA ASP A 105 11.80 -4.31 22.03
C ASP A 105 11.14 -2.98 21.58
N ASN A 106 10.06 -3.04 20.79
CA ASN A 106 9.35 -1.87 20.25
C ASN A 106 10.24 -0.95 19.38
N SER A 107 11.24 -1.54 18.71
CA SER A 107 12.27 -0.80 17.98
C SER A 107 12.04 -0.71 16.47
N GLN A 108 10.91 -1.21 15.96
CA GLN A 108 10.64 -1.28 14.52
C GLN A 108 9.26 -0.69 14.16
N ASN A 109 9.15 -0.11 12.98
CA ASN A 109 7.87 0.18 12.35
C ASN A 109 7.59 -0.88 11.27
N PHE A 110 6.34 -1.29 11.16
CA PHE A 110 5.81 -2.10 10.06
C PHE A 110 4.87 -1.23 9.26
N ILE A 111 5.18 -1.03 7.99
CA ILE A 111 4.36 -0.21 7.09
C ILE A 111 4.16 -0.93 5.77
N ASP A 112 2.97 -0.78 5.22
CA ASP A 112 2.64 -1.38 3.94
C ASP A 112 1.46 -0.68 3.25
N ILE A 113 1.37 -0.94 1.94
CA ILE A 113 0.18 -0.70 1.15
C ILE A 113 -0.51 -2.03 0.96
N SER A 114 -1.80 -2.09 1.25
CA SER A 114 -2.55 -3.34 1.25
C SER A 114 -3.74 -3.30 0.32
N LEU A 115 -3.80 -4.33 -0.54
CA LEU A 115 -4.89 -4.63 -1.47
C LEU A 115 -5.66 -5.88 -1.04
N VAL A 116 -5.45 -6.36 0.18
CA VAL A 116 -6.20 -7.50 0.76
C VAL A 116 -7.69 -7.21 0.75
N ASP A 117 -8.06 -5.97 1.03
CA ASP A 117 -9.43 -5.44 0.98
C ASP A 117 -9.79 -4.80 -0.36
N GLY A 118 -9.06 -5.14 -1.42
CA GLY A 118 -9.32 -4.67 -2.77
C GLY A 118 -8.53 -3.43 -3.16
N TYR A 119 -8.84 -2.89 -4.33
CA TYR A 119 -8.24 -1.69 -4.86
C TYR A 119 -9.33 -0.69 -5.25
N ASN A 120 -9.19 0.57 -4.85
CA ASN A 120 -10.06 1.63 -5.34
C ASN A 120 -9.29 2.83 -5.88
N ILE A 121 -8.15 3.20 -5.31
CA ILE A 121 -7.42 4.42 -5.68
C ILE A 121 -5.90 4.22 -5.60
N PRO A 122 -5.09 4.90 -6.43
CA PRO A 122 -3.64 4.89 -6.25
C PRO A 122 -3.24 5.50 -4.92
N LEU A 123 -2.24 4.91 -4.28
CA LEU A 123 -1.76 5.31 -2.97
C LEU A 123 -0.24 5.23 -2.94
N GLY A 124 0.41 6.16 -2.24
CA GLY A 124 1.81 6.03 -1.91
C GLY A 124 2.13 6.65 -0.55
N LEU A 125 3.20 6.14 0.04
CA LEU A 125 3.69 6.51 1.36
C LEU A 125 5.02 7.22 1.26
N GLU A 126 5.27 8.15 2.17
CA GLU A 126 6.55 8.81 2.32
C GLU A 126 6.90 8.96 3.80
N TYR A 127 8.16 8.70 4.13
CA TYR A 127 8.69 8.85 5.47
C TYR A 127 9.04 10.32 5.77
N ILE A 128 8.53 10.83 6.88
CA ILE A 128 8.88 12.15 7.40
C ILE A 128 9.94 11.95 8.48
N ALA A 129 11.15 12.48 8.29
CA ALA A 129 12.20 12.41 9.30
C ALA A 129 11.96 13.41 10.45
N ASP A 130 12.33 13.04 11.68
CA ASP A 130 12.42 14.00 12.79
C ASP A 130 13.62 14.92 12.53
N PRO A 131 13.41 16.24 12.30
CA PRO A 131 14.49 17.16 11.98
C PRO A 131 15.46 17.40 13.15
N THR A 132 15.14 16.89 14.34
CA THR A 132 16.01 16.96 15.52
C THR A 132 16.62 15.63 15.92
N SER A 133 16.33 14.56 15.17
CA SER A 133 17.09 13.33 15.31
C SER A 133 18.53 13.55 14.80
N ASN A 134 19.49 12.94 15.51
CA ASN A 134 20.87 12.84 15.03
C ASN A 134 21.05 11.64 14.08
N ASP A 135 19.99 10.83 13.89
CA ASP A 135 20.02 9.68 13.00
C ASP A 135 19.98 10.14 11.54
N THR A 136 20.64 9.37 10.69
CA THR A 136 20.60 9.62 9.25
C THR A 136 19.19 9.33 8.74
N ALA A 137 18.52 10.34 8.17
CA ALA A 137 17.22 10.15 7.54
C ALA A 137 17.32 9.06 6.47
N PRO A 138 16.36 8.12 6.43
CA PRO A 138 16.45 7.03 5.49
C PRO A 138 16.32 7.51 4.05
N PRO A 139 17.11 6.94 3.11
CA PRO A 139 16.89 7.14 1.69
C PRO A 139 15.44 6.84 1.32
N PRO A 140 14.75 7.74 0.60
CA PRO A 140 13.32 7.58 0.36
C PRO A 140 13.00 6.36 -0.52
N ASN A 141 13.94 5.92 -1.37
CA ASN A 141 13.83 4.71 -2.18
C ASN A 141 13.97 3.39 -1.39
N LEU A 142 14.10 3.46 -0.06
CA LEU A 142 14.02 2.29 0.82
C LEU A 142 12.67 2.20 1.56
N VAL A 143 11.93 3.32 1.68
CA VAL A 143 10.83 3.44 2.64
C VAL A 143 9.56 4.08 2.10
N SER A 144 9.54 4.45 0.82
CA SER A 144 8.43 5.21 0.22
C SER A 144 7.73 4.39 -0.88
N PRO A 145 6.98 3.33 -0.53
CA PRO A 145 6.27 2.52 -1.51
C PRO A 145 5.14 3.28 -2.18
N ALA A 146 4.83 2.90 -3.42
CA ALA A 146 3.64 3.37 -4.13
C ALA A 146 2.98 2.23 -4.92
N CYS A 147 1.65 2.27 -4.99
CA CYS A 147 0.83 1.37 -5.78
C CYS A 147 -0.03 2.18 -6.76
N ILE A 148 0.31 2.10 -8.04
CA ILE A 148 -0.33 2.84 -9.14
C ILE A 148 -0.93 1.83 -10.13
N ALA A 149 -2.11 1.33 -9.76
CA ALA A 149 -2.90 0.39 -10.54
C ALA A 149 -4.15 1.05 -11.19
N THR A 150 -4.07 2.35 -11.50
CA THR A 150 -5.13 3.09 -12.20
C THR A 150 -4.61 3.67 -13.51
N LYS A 151 -5.34 3.43 -14.60
CA LYS A 151 -5.04 3.99 -15.92
C LYS A 151 -5.01 5.52 -15.86
N GLY A 152 -4.07 6.14 -16.57
CA GLY A 152 -3.87 7.59 -16.61
C GLY A 152 -2.96 8.13 -15.51
N TYR A 153 -2.76 7.40 -14.41
CA TYR A 153 -1.82 7.77 -13.36
C TYR A 153 -0.44 7.12 -13.54
N LEU A 154 -0.35 6.03 -14.30
CA LEU A 154 0.91 5.35 -14.56
C LEU A 154 1.81 6.19 -15.49
N ALA A 155 2.94 6.65 -14.96
CA ALA A 155 3.97 7.35 -15.71
C ALA A 155 4.69 6.42 -16.71
N ALA A 156 5.35 6.98 -17.72
CA ALA A 156 6.09 6.21 -18.71
C ALA A 156 7.30 5.47 -18.09
N ALA A 157 7.59 4.26 -18.60
CA ALA A 157 8.61 3.35 -18.05
C ALA A 157 10.04 3.92 -18.07
N ASN A 158 10.34 4.85 -18.97
CA ASN A 158 11.69 5.41 -19.14
C ASN A 158 11.98 6.61 -18.22
N ARG A 159 11.17 6.82 -17.18
CA ARG A 159 11.41 7.85 -16.16
C ARG A 159 12.31 7.27 -15.05
N THR A 160 13.53 6.87 -15.42
CA THR A 160 14.60 6.65 -14.44
C THR A 160 15.11 8.02 -14.00
N GLY A 161 14.50 8.61 -12.98
CA GLY A 161 14.83 9.95 -12.50
C GLY A 161 13.80 10.48 -11.51
N THR A 162 14.16 11.54 -10.78
CA THR A 162 13.38 12.17 -9.70
C THR A 162 11.86 12.18 -9.97
N THR A 163 11.09 11.62 -9.04
CA THR A 163 9.63 11.76 -9.00
C THR A 163 9.23 12.38 -7.67
N TYR A 164 7.92 12.43 -7.39
CA TYR A 164 7.36 12.92 -6.14
C TYR A 164 8.02 12.32 -4.88
N TYR A 165 8.56 11.09 -4.96
CA TYR A 165 9.09 10.33 -3.82
C TYR A 165 10.62 10.22 -3.76
N THR A 166 11.37 10.79 -4.69
CA THR A 166 12.81 10.50 -4.81
C THR A 166 13.60 11.66 -5.41
N ASN A 167 14.92 11.62 -5.22
CA ASN A 167 15.86 12.59 -5.77
C ASN A 167 16.96 11.89 -6.58
N ASP A 168 17.80 12.66 -7.26
CA ASP A 168 18.87 12.13 -8.12
C ASP A 168 19.91 11.30 -7.33
N THR A 169 20.03 11.55 -6.03
CA THR A 169 20.94 10.80 -5.15
C THR A 169 20.43 9.40 -4.86
N TYR A 170 19.12 9.21 -4.73
CA TYR A 170 18.50 7.96 -4.29
C TYR A 170 17.35 7.53 -5.23
N PRO A 171 17.64 7.20 -6.50
CA PRO A 171 16.62 6.93 -7.50
C PRO A 171 15.72 5.75 -7.11
N MET A 172 14.43 5.88 -7.40
CA MET A 172 13.42 4.89 -7.01
C MET A 172 13.43 3.65 -7.93
N PRO A 173 13.46 2.42 -7.39
CA PRO A 173 13.20 1.21 -8.16
C PRO A 173 11.71 1.11 -8.52
N TYR A 174 11.40 1.20 -9.81
CA TYR A 174 10.04 1.04 -10.34
C TYR A 174 9.84 -0.32 -11.00
N GLU A 175 8.58 -0.77 -11.01
CA GLU A 175 8.18 -1.79 -11.96
C GLU A 175 8.43 -1.31 -13.39
N LYS A 176 8.90 -2.22 -14.26
CA LYS A 176 9.38 -1.88 -15.61
C LYS A 176 8.43 -2.31 -16.73
N SER A 177 7.48 -3.20 -16.45
CA SER A 177 6.69 -3.90 -17.47
C SER A 177 5.33 -3.26 -17.72
N GLN A 178 4.77 -2.55 -16.75
CA GLN A 178 3.39 -2.11 -16.82
C GLN A 178 3.21 -0.94 -17.79
N VAL A 179 2.08 -0.95 -18.48
CA VAL A 179 1.65 0.13 -19.38
C VAL A 179 0.21 0.50 -19.06
N ASN A 180 -0.19 1.72 -19.40
CA ASN A 180 -1.56 2.21 -19.18
C ASN A 180 -2.63 1.33 -19.83
N ALA A 181 -2.29 0.60 -20.90
CA ALA A 181 -3.20 -0.40 -21.47
C ALA A 181 -3.49 -1.52 -20.45
N HIS A 182 -2.46 -2.21 -19.94
CA HIS A 182 -2.57 -3.29 -18.95
C HIS A 182 -3.15 -2.84 -17.61
N VAL A 183 -2.66 -1.72 -17.08
CA VAL A 183 -3.18 -1.15 -15.84
C VAL A 183 -4.65 -0.73 -15.96
N GLY A 184 -5.16 -0.55 -17.17
CA GLY A 184 -6.59 -0.33 -17.40
C GLY A 184 -7.46 -1.58 -17.29
N HIS A 185 -6.89 -2.79 -17.24
CA HIS A 185 -7.64 -4.06 -17.28
C HIS A 185 -7.08 -5.18 -16.38
N TRP A 186 -6.12 -4.88 -15.50
CA TRP A 186 -5.55 -5.87 -14.60
C TRP A 186 -6.59 -6.48 -13.63
N CYS A 187 -7.61 -5.71 -13.25
CA CYS A 187 -8.68 -6.20 -12.38
C CYS A 187 -9.52 -7.25 -13.11
N PRO A 188 -9.62 -8.49 -12.58
CA PRO A 188 -10.49 -9.50 -13.18
C PRO A 188 -11.93 -9.00 -13.33
N TRP A 189 -12.54 -9.25 -14.48
CA TRP A 189 -13.86 -8.69 -14.83
C TRP A 189 -14.92 -8.93 -13.75
N SER A 190 -14.96 -10.13 -13.16
CA SER A 190 -15.95 -10.51 -12.14
C SER A 190 -15.76 -9.79 -10.80
N LEU A 191 -14.63 -9.13 -10.59
CA LEU A 191 -14.29 -8.44 -9.35
C LEU A 191 -14.48 -6.93 -9.43
N GLN A 192 -14.83 -6.40 -10.61
CA GLN A 192 -15.06 -4.97 -10.82
C GLN A 192 -16.35 -4.51 -10.16
N THR A 193 -16.31 -3.34 -9.54
CA THR A 193 -17.46 -2.73 -8.87
C THR A 193 -17.63 -1.24 -9.20
N PRO A 194 -18.72 -0.84 -9.90
CA PRO A 194 -19.82 -1.69 -10.36
C PRO A 194 -19.37 -2.64 -11.46
N THR A 195 -19.91 -3.86 -11.48
CA THR A 195 -19.58 -4.84 -12.52
C THR A 195 -20.04 -4.28 -13.87
N PRO A 196 -19.15 -4.16 -14.88
CA PRO A 196 -19.53 -3.54 -16.14
C PRO A 196 -20.64 -4.36 -16.83
N SER A 197 -21.57 -3.65 -17.48
CA SER A 197 -22.61 -4.28 -18.27
C SER A 197 -22.00 -4.90 -19.53
N LYS A 198 -22.18 -6.22 -19.71
CA LYS A 198 -21.73 -6.92 -20.91
C LYS A 198 -22.45 -6.37 -22.16
N PRO A 199 -21.76 -6.02 -23.24
CA PRO A 199 -22.41 -5.75 -24.51
C PRO A 199 -22.99 -7.05 -25.10
N GLY A 200 -24.32 -7.17 -25.17
CA GLY A 200 -25.02 -8.05 -26.14
C GLY A 200 -25.14 -9.57 -25.87
N ALA A 201 -26.39 -10.04 -25.86
CA ALA A 201 -26.89 -11.30 -26.43
C ALA A 201 -26.20 -12.65 -26.13
N GLY A 202 -25.75 -12.91 -24.90
CA GLY A 202 -25.50 -14.28 -24.43
C GLY A 202 -24.32 -15.02 -25.07
N VAL A 203 -23.41 -14.31 -25.75
CA VAL A 203 -22.10 -14.83 -26.14
C VAL A 203 -21.13 -14.53 -25.00
N TYR A 204 -20.43 -15.54 -24.49
CA TYR A 204 -19.42 -15.39 -23.44
C TYR A 204 -18.10 -15.00 -24.10
N PRO A 205 -17.61 -13.76 -23.96
CA PRO A 205 -16.29 -13.45 -24.44
C PRO A 205 -15.29 -13.81 -23.36
N TYR A 206 -14.34 -14.66 -23.74
CA TYR A 206 -13.08 -14.85 -23.05
C TYR A 206 -12.30 -13.52 -23.02
N PRO A 207 -11.21 -13.37 -22.23
CA PRO A 207 -10.67 -12.08 -21.79
C PRO A 207 -10.06 -11.14 -22.86
N ASP A 208 -10.35 -11.36 -24.14
CA ASP A 208 -9.76 -10.71 -25.32
C ASP A 208 -10.67 -9.64 -25.97
N ASP A 209 -11.75 -9.22 -25.31
CA ASP A 209 -12.63 -8.19 -25.85
C ASP A 209 -12.06 -6.80 -25.56
N ASP A 210 -11.85 -5.99 -26.61
CA ASP A 210 -11.41 -4.58 -26.59
C ASP A 210 -12.48 -3.62 -26.00
N ILE A 211 -13.22 -4.07 -24.99
CA ILE A 211 -14.23 -3.28 -24.28
C ILE A 211 -13.52 -2.26 -23.40
N THR A 212 -13.77 -0.98 -23.68
CA THR A 212 -13.19 0.12 -22.90
C THR A 212 -13.74 0.12 -21.48
N ARG A 213 -12.89 -0.15 -20.49
CA ARG A 213 -13.20 -0.04 -19.06
C ARG A 213 -13.14 1.42 -18.59
N PRO A 214 -13.90 1.80 -17.54
CA PRO A 214 -13.76 3.10 -16.91
C PRO A 214 -12.32 3.35 -16.45
N VAL A 215 -11.87 4.60 -16.49
CA VAL A 215 -10.51 4.97 -16.01
C VAL A 215 -10.36 4.67 -14.52
N PHE A 216 -11.45 4.81 -13.76
CA PHE A 216 -11.56 4.43 -12.36
C PHE A 216 -12.30 3.10 -12.25
N ASP A 217 -11.57 2.03 -11.92
CA ASP A 217 -12.09 0.66 -11.91
C ASP A 217 -11.81 -0.01 -10.55
N PRO A 218 -12.68 0.22 -9.55
CA PRO A 218 -12.54 -0.42 -8.25
C PRO A 218 -12.64 -1.94 -8.36
N CYS A 219 -11.73 -2.62 -7.68
CA CYS A 219 -11.55 -4.06 -7.77
C CYS A 219 -11.70 -4.70 -6.40
N LEU A 220 -12.72 -5.55 -6.23
CA LEU A 220 -12.84 -6.40 -5.05
C LEU A 220 -11.70 -7.42 -5.01
N SER A 221 -11.22 -7.73 -3.81
CA SER A 221 -10.34 -8.88 -3.66
C SER A 221 -11.12 -10.19 -3.82
N ALA A 222 -10.40 -11.28 -4.08
CA ALA A 222 -11.02 -12.60 -4.23
C ALA A 222 -11.83 -13.02 -2.99
N CYS A 223 -11.35 -12.67 -1.80
CA CYS A 223 -12.08 -12.95 -0.58
C CYS A 223 -13.38 -12.15 -0.50
N GLN A 224 -13.33 -10.83 -0.76
CA GLN A 224 -14.51 -9.98 -0.66
C GLN A 224 -15.57 -10.32 -1.70
N SER A 225 -15.18 -10.88 -2.83
CA SER A 225 -16.12 -11.39 -3.84
C SER A 225 -16.77 -12.72 -3.46
N THR A 226 -16.04 -13.63 -2.79
CA THR A 226 -16.50 -15.03 -2.62
C THR A 226 -16.88 -15.40 -1.19
N GLY A 227 -16.32 -14.72 -0.18
CA GLY A 227 -16.38 -15.11 1.23
C GLY A 227 -15.78 -16.48 1.54
N SER A 228 -15.05 -17.08 0.59
CA SER A 228 -14.61 -18.48 0.72
C SER A 228 -13.43 -18.60 1.67
N ALA A 229 -13.40 -19.64 2.51
CA ALA A 229 -12.27 -19.86 3.43
C ALA A 229 -10.91 -19.96 2.70
N LYS A 230 -10.92 -20.37 1.42
CA LYS A 230 -9.73 -20.48 0.58
C LYS A 230 -9.20 -19.10 0.19
N ASP A 231 -10.07 -18.22 -0.28
CA ASP A 231 -9.67 -16.88 -0.75
C ASP A 231 -9.43 -15.93 0.41
N CYS A 232 -10.11 -16.16 1.53
CA CYS A 232 -10.00 -15.41 2.77
C CYS A 232 -8.92 -15.94 3.72
N CYS A 233 -8.22 -17.01 3.34
CA CYS A 233 -7.17 -17.63 4.14
C CYS A 233 -7.59 -18.02 5.57
N THR A 234 -8.81 -18.53 5.75
CA THR A 234 -9.34 -18.90 7.07
C THR A 234 -9.50 -20.40 7.25
N GLY A 235 -9.76 -20.84 8.49
CA GLY A 235 -9.97 -22.25 8.82
C GLY A 235 -8.76 -23.11 8.43
N LYS A 236 -8.94 -24.08 7.53
CA LYS A 236 -7.85 -24.96 7.08
C LYS A 236 -6.80 -24.25 6.21
N TYR A 237 -7.09 -23.03 5.73
CA TYR A 237 -6.19 -22.23 4.90
C TYR A 237 -5.45 -21.15 5.68
N ASN A 238 -5.52 -21.16 7.03
CA ASN A 238 -4.93 -20.17 7.92
C ASN A 238 -3.40 -20.28 8.09
N SER A 239 -2.69 -20.60 7.02
CA SER A 239 -1.23 -20.48 6.98
C SER A 239 -0.75 -20.22 5.57
N ALA A 240 0.40 -19.56 5.43
CA ALA A 240 1.04 -19.28 4.15
C ALA A 240 1.24 -20.55 3.30
N ALA A 241 1.56 -21.68 3.94
CA ALA A 241 1.74 -22.97 3.25
C ALA A 241 0.44 -23.58 2.72
N LYS A 242 -0.72 -23.15 3.22
CA LYS A 242 -2.03 -23.72 2.90
C LYS A 242 -2.90 -22.77 2.08
N CYS A 243 -2.79 -21.45 2.27
CA CYS A 243 -3.57 -20.49 1.50
C CYS A 243 -3.00 -20.28 0.10
N PRO A 244 -3.72 -20.65 -0.96
CA PRO A 244 -3.24 -20.46 -2.32
C PRO A 244 -3.45 -19.01 -2.79
N LYS A 245 -2.51 -18.48 -3.58
CA LYS A 245 -2.68 -17.22 -4.29
C LYS A 245 -3.88 -17.31 -5.25
N SER A 246 -4.75 -16.30 -5.24
CA SER A 246 -5.92 -16.20 -6.13
C SER A 246 -5.56 -15.58 -7.48
N GLU A 247 -6.50 -15.55 -8.43
CA GLU A 247 -6.31 -14.81 -9.69
C GLU A 247 -6.13 -13.32 -9.41
N TYR A 248 -6.98 -12.76 -8.55
CA TYR A 248 -6.86 -11.39 -8.05
C TYR A 248 -5.48 -11.12 -7.47
N SER A 249 -5.00 -11.96 -6.55
CA SER A 249 -3.75 -11.65 -5.85
C SER A 249 -2.55 -11.68 -6.80
N ARG A 250 -2.53 -12.57 -7.78
CA ARG A 250 -1.52 -12.57 -8.84
C ARG A 250 -1.59 -11.30 -9.71
N ALA A 251 -2.78 -10.90 -10.12
CA ALA A 251 -2.98 -9.71 -10.95
C ALA A 251 -2.62 -8.41 -10.19
N ALA A 252 -3.02 -8.31 -8.93
CA ALA A 252 -2.69 -7.19 -8.04
C ALA A 252 -1.17 -7.06 -7.84
N LYS A 253 -0.48 -8.19 -7.63
CA LYS A 253 0.97 -8.19 -7.43
C LYS A 253 1.74 -7.83 -8.70
N ASP A 254 1.20 -8.17 -9.88
CA ASP A 254 1.78 -7.79 -11.16
C ASP A 254 1.81 -6.26 -11.37
N VAL A 255 0.77 -5.55 -10.91
CA VAL A 255 0.68 -4.08 -11.04
C VAL A 255 1.22 -3.31 -9.82
N CYS A 256 1.25 -3.92 -8.63
CA CYS A 256 1.78 -3.31 -7.42
C CYS A 256 2.69 -4.31 -6.65
N PRO A 257 3.96 -4.43 -7.07
CA PRO A 257 4.89 -5.43 -6.52
C PRO A 257 5.20 -5.26 -5.03
N ASP A 258 5.23 -4.04 -4.50
CA ASP A 258 5.49 -3.78 -3.08
C ASP A 258 4.22 -3.81 -2.19
N ALA A 259 3.03 -4.01 -2.78
CA ALA A 259 1.77 -4.02 -2.02
C ALA A 259 1.33 -5.45 -1.66
N TYR A 260 0.64 -5.59 -0.52
CA TYR A 260 -0.01 -6.84 -0.14
C TYR A 260 -1.12 -7.18 -1.12
N SER A 261 -1.05 -8.37 -1.71
CA SER A 261 -2.10 -8.86 -2.60
C SER A 261 -3.07 -9.85 -1.95
N TYR A 262 -2.69 -10.42 -0.80
CA TYR A 262 -3.48 -11.35 0.02
C TYR A 262 -2.84 -11.51 1.43
N PRO A 263 -3.52 -12.12 2.43
CA PRO A 263 -3.09 -12.12 3.84
C PRO A 263 -1.75 -12.79 4.20
N TYR A 264 -1.08 -13.50 3.28
CA TYR A 264 0.20 -14.16 3.55
C TYR A 264 1.27 -13.79 2.51
N ASP A 265 1.24 -12.54 2.03
CA ASP A 265 2.17 -11.99 1.02
C ASP A 265 3.35 -11.24 1.66
N ASP A 266 3.72 -11.57 2.89
CA ASP A 266 4.51 -10.72 3.79
C ASP A 266 5.92 -10.40 3.26
N SER A 267 6.62 -11.40 2.73
CA SER A 267 8.05 -11.28 2.36
C SER A 267 8.33 -10.24 1.26
N ASP A 268 7.32 -9.95 0.45
CA ASP A 268 7.41 -9.03 -0.69
C ASP A 268 6.48 -7.82 -0.51
N SER A 269 5.92 -7.58 0.68
CA SER A 269 4.89 -6.54 0.89
C SER A 269 5.01 -5.72 2.17
N THR A 270 5.68 -6.22 3.21
CA THR A 270 5.92 -5.42 4.44
C THR A 270 7.28 -4.78 4.45
N PHE A 271 7.29 -3.48 4.73
CA PHE A 271 8.48 -2.73 5.06
C PHE A 271 8.67 -2.75 6.58
N VAL A 272 9.71 -3.44 7.02
CA VAL A 272 10.16 -3.39 8.42
C VAL A 272 11.34 -2.42 8.46
N ILE A 273 11.22 -1.34 9.22
CA ILE A 273 12.28 -0.32 9.35
C ILE A 273 12.46 0.04 10.82
N PRO A 274 13.58 0.67 11.23
CA PRO A 274 13.71 1.18 12.60
C PRO A 274 12.59 2.14 12.99
N ALA A 275 12.21 2.12 14.26
CA ALA A 275 11.16 2.97 14.81
C ALA A 275 11.51 4.45 14.75
N GLY A 276 10.47 5.30 14.83
CA GLY A 276 10.57 6.74 14.67
C GLY A 276 10.13 7.22 13.30
N GLY A 277 10.14 8.54 13.10
CA GLY A 277 9.60 9.15 11.88
C GLY A 277 8.07 9.18 11.83
N GLY A 278 7.57 10.09 11.01
CA GLY A 278 6.17 10.24 10.70
C GLY A 278 5.92 9.85 9.26
N TRP A 279 4.70 10.03 8.79
CA TRP A 279 4.27 9.49 7.51
C TRP A 279 3.39 10.46 6.74
N SER A 280 3.63 10.54 5.44
CA SER A 280 2.72 11.15 4.48
C SER A 280 2.01 10.05 3.70
N VAL A 281 0.68 10.13 3.63
CA VAL A 281 -0.16 9.31 2.76
C VAL A 281 -0.64 10.18 1.62
N THR A 282 -0.26 9.83 0.39
CA THR A 282 -0.66 10.56 -0.81
C THR A 282 -1.60 9.71 -1.65
N PHE A 283 -2.81 10.21 -1.87
CA PHE A 283 -3.75 9.63 -2.82
C PHE A 283 -3.52 10.19 -4.23
N CYS A 284 -3.63 9.32 -5.23
CA CYS A 284 -3.32 9.63 -6.63
C CYS A 284 -1.94 10.25 -6.85
N PRO A 285 -0.86 9.65 -6.33
CA PRO A 285 0.46 10.19 -6.61
C PRO A 285 0.84 10.03 -8.07
N GLU A 286 1.69 10.94 -8.54
CA GLU A 286 2.32 10.79 -9.85
C GLU A 286 3.46 9.77 -9.75
N GLY A 287 3.48 8.77 -10.63
CA GLY A 287 4.61 7.84 -10.69
C GLY A 287 4.30 6.50 -11.33
N ARG A 288 5.09 5.50 -10.94
CA ARG A 288 4.85 4.08 -11.19
C ARG A 288 4.81 3.34 -9.87
N SER A 289 4.26 2.13 -9.86
CA SER A 289 4.36 1.27 -8.69
C SER A 289 5.83 0.95 -8.40
N THR A 290 6.16 0.88 -7.12
CA THR A 290 7.53 0.62 -6.67
C THR A 290 7.85 -0.87 -6.66
N ASP A 291 9.15 -1.19 -6.75
CA ASP A 291 9.73 -2.53 -6.66
C ASP A 291 10.90 -2.53 -5.65
N ILE A 292 10.70 -1.81 -4.53
CA ILE A 292 11.69 -1.56 -3.49
C ILE A 292 12.06 -2.85 -2.77
N LEU A 293 11.09 -3.66 -2.35
CA LEU A 293 11.38 -4.87 -1.57
C LEU A 293 12.10 -5.92 -2.43
N ALA A 294 11.81 -5.96 -3.73
CA ALA A 294 12.57 -6.79 -4.64
C ALA A 294 14.02 -6.26 -4.82
N THR A 295 14.23 -4.96 -4.79
CA THR A 295 15.56 -4.37 -5.03
C THR A 295 16.43 -4.36 -3.78
N PHE A 296 15.84 -3.99 -2.64
CA PHE A 296 16.53 -3.62 -1.40
C PHE A 296 16.05 -4.38 -0.17
N GLY A 297 15.11 -5.31 -0.28
CA GLY A 297 14.48 -5.97 0.88
C GLY A 297 15.47 -6.61 1.86
N THR A 298 16.58 -7.17 1.37
CA THR A 298 17.65 -7.71 2.23
C THR A 298 18.36 -6.61 3.02
N LEU A 299 18.70 -5.50 2.36
CA LEU A 299 19.34 -4.34 3.00
C LEU A 299 18.42 -3.65 4.00
N ILE A 300 17.12 -3.54 3.68
CA ILE A 300 16.10 -3.01 4.59
C ILE A 300 16.01 -3.90 5.84
N SER A 301 16.00 -5.23 5.67
CA SER A 301 15.97 -6.17 6.80
C SER A 301 17.22 -6.07 7.68
N GLU A 302 18.41 -5.93 7.07
CA GLU A 302 19.67 -5.72 7.79
C GLU A 302 19.67 -4.38 8.56
N TRP A 303 19.16 -3.32 7.93
CA TRP A 303 19.01 -2.02 8.57
C TRP A 303 18.03 -2.08 9.75
N ALA A 304 16.87 -2.71 9.57
CA ALA A 304 15.86 -2.87 10.62
C ALA A 304 16.34 -3.72 11.80
N ALA A 305 17.19 -4.72 11.55
CA ALA A 305 17.76 -5.57 12.60
C ALA A 305 18.89 -4.88 13.37
N SER A 306 19.71 -4.07 12.69
CA SER A 306 20.85 -3.37 13.31
C SER A 306 20.46 -2.04 13.95
N GLY A 307 19.38 -1.40 13.49
CA GLY A 307 19.01 -0.04 13.84
C GLY A 307 19.95 1.03 13.28
N VAL A 308 20.96 0.65 12.47
CA VAL A 308 22.02 1.56 12.01
C VAL A 308 22.07 1.59 10.49
N MET A 309 21.97 2.80 9.93
CA MET A 309 22.16 3.02 8.50
C MET A 309 23.65 2.88 8.14
N SER A 310 24.03 1.79 7.48
CA SER A 310 25.42 1.53 7.10
C SER A 310 25.82 2.27 5.81
N ALA A 311 27.13 2.49 5.63
CA ALA A 311 27.66 3.07 4.40
C ALA A 311 27.35 2.19 3.17
N ASP A 312 27.35 0.86 3.33
CA ASP A 312 27.05 -0.08 2.26
C ASP A 312 25.58 0.03 1.81
N ILE A 313 24.65 0.21 2.75
CA ILE A 313 23.22 0.44 2.44
C ILE A 313 23.06 1.75 1.66
N LEU A 314 23.70 2.84 2.12
CA LEU A 314 23.64 4.13 1.43
C LEU A 314 24.28 4.07 0.03
N GLN A 315 25.37 3.33 -0.12
CA GLN A 315 26.03 3.14 -1.41
C GLN A 315 25.17 2.32 -2.37
N ALA A 316 24.52 1.25 -1.91
CA ALA A 316 23.59 0.48 -2.73
C ALA A 316 22.36 1.30 -3.13
N ALA A 317 21.78 2.04 -2.18
CA ALA A 317 20.61 2.88 -2.41
C ALA A 317 20.86 4.02 -3.42
N SER A 318 22.10 4.48 -3.56
CA SER A 318 22.49 5.52 -4.54
C SER A 318 23.02 4.96 -5.87
N ASN A 319 23.19 3.64 -5.99
CA ASN A 319 23.78 3.01 -7.16
C ASN A 319 22.71 2.56 -8.18
N VAL A 320 22.58 3.32 -9.27
CA VAL A 320 21.65 2.99 -10.38
C VAL A 320 21.89 1.59 -10.94
N SER A 321 23.16 1.17 -11.11
CA SER A 321 23.45 -0.17 -11.63
C SER A 321 23.01 -1.28 -10.66
N TYR A 322 23.06 -1.03 -9.35
CA TYR A 322 22.53 -1.96 -8.36
C TYR A 322 21.00 -2.09 -8.54
N ILE A 323 20.29 -0.95 -8.59
CA ILE A 323 18.84 -0.88 -8.79
C ILE A 323 18.40 -1.61 -10.06
N GLU A 324 19.11 -1.40 -11.16
CA GLU A 324 18.76 -1.98 -12.45
C GLU A 324 18.90 -3.50 -12.50
N THR A 325 19.82 -4.07 -11.70
CA THR A 325 20.18 -5.49 -11.71
C THR A 325 19.49 -6.32 -10.63
N HIS A 326 18.93 -5.71 -9.58
CA HIS A 326 18.38 -6.41 -8.42
C HIS A 326 16.84 -6.45 -8.37
N GLY A 327 16.13 -5.70 -9.23
CA GLY A 327 14.66 -5.71 -9.29
C GLY A 327 14.04 -7.06 -9.70
N ALA A 328 12.73 -7.19 -9.52
CA ALA A 328 11.97 -8.43 -9.76
C ALA A 328 12.08 -8.93 -11.21
N ALA A 329 12.08 -8.02 -12.19
CA ALA A 329 12.20 -8.36 -13.62
C ALA A 329 13.53 -9.07 -13.97
N THR A 330 14.58 -8.85 -13.18
CA THR A 330 15.92 -9.45 -13.35
C THR A 330 16.08 -10.77 -12.60
N ARG A 331 15.29 -11.05 -11.55
CA ARG A 331 15.32 -12.33 -10.80
C ARG A 331 14.79 -13.51 -11.61
N GLY A 332 13.97 -13.28 -12.64
CA GLY A 332 13.46 -14.34 -13.53
C GLY A 332 14.53 -15.08 -14.35
N ALA A 333 15.77 -14.57 -14.40
CA ALA A 333 16.88 -15.15 -15.17
C ALA A 333 17.87 -15.98 -14.33
N VAL A 334 17.84 -15.89 -12.99
CA VAL A 334 18.79 -16.62 -12.12
C VAL A 334 18.03 -17.61 -11.26
N GLY A 335 18.14 -18.89 -11.62
CA GLY A 335 17.71 -19.96 -10.75
C GLY A 335 18.53 -20.00 -9.46
N VAL A 336 17.81 -20.35 -8.39
CA VAL A 336 18.27 -21.02 -7.15
C VAL A 336 18.66 -20.11 -5.97
N GLY A 337 17.99 -20.39 -4.84
CA GLY A 337 18.50 -20.11 -3.49
C GLY A 337 17.39 -19.85 -2.48
N LYS A 338 16.79 -20.89 -1.89
CA LYS A 338 15.94 -20.70 -0.70
C LYS A 338 16.82 -20.21 0.45
N VAL A 339 16.86 -18.90 0.65
CA VAL A 339 17.35 -18.32 1.91
C VAL A 339 16.25 -18.54 2.93
N VAL A 340 16.53 -19.40 3.90
CA VAL A 340 15.65 -19.63 5.05
C VAL A 340 15.73 -18.38 5.92
N VAL A 341 14.83 -17.43 5.69
CA VAL A 341 14.51 -16.43 6.71
C VAL A 341 13.82 -17.20 7.84
N ALA A 342 14.47 -17.27 9.00
CA ALA A 342 13.83 -17.78 10.19
C ALA A 342 12.61 -16.90 10.44
N ALA A 343 11.42 -17.46 10.21
CA ALA A 343 10.16 -16.85 10.60
C ALA A 343 10.22 -16.66 12.11
N LEU A 344 10.62 -15.46 12.55
CA LEU A 344 10.17 -14.97 13.83
C LEU A 344 8.67 -14.87 13.65
N ALA A 345 7.96 -15.81 14.26
CA ALA A 345 6.56 -15.66 14.59
C ALA A 345 6.48 -14.45 15.54
N ALA A 346 6.59 -13.25 14.98
CA ALA A 346 5.78 -12.16 15.48
C ALA A 346 4.38 -12.71 15.34
N SER A 347 3.76 -12.99 16.49
CA SER A 347 2.33 -13.07 16.57
C SER A 347 1.83 -11.74 16.03
N VAL A 348 1.64 -11.64 14.70
CA VAL A 348 0.60 -10.82 14.15
C VAL A 348 -0.60 -11.40 14.85
N VAL A 349 -1.00 -10.70 15.91
CA VAL A 349 -2.36 -10.77 16.38
C VAL A 349 -3.11 -10.33 15.14
N VAL A 350 -3.47 -11.29 14.29
CA VAL A 350 -4.74 -11.27 13.61
C VAL A 350 -5.67 -11.12 14.79
N MET A 351 -5.96 -9.86 15.15
CA MET A 351 -7.07 -9.58 16.02
C MET A 351 -8.22 -10.10 15.20
N GLY A 352 -8.58 -11.35 15.49
CA GLY A 352 -9.86 -11.88 15.11
C GLY A 352 -10.89 -10.85 15.52
N SER A 353 -11.96 -10.82 14.74
CA SER A 353 -12.97 -9.74 14.62
C SER A 353 -12.47 -8.67 13.63
N TRP A 354 -12.88 -8.62 12.36
CA TRP A 354 -14.21 -8.88 11.82
C TRP A 354 -14.11 -9.17 10.31
N TRP A 355 -14.79 -10.24 9.87
CA TRP A 355 -15.39 -10.33 8.53
C TRP A 355 -16.74 -9.63 8.55
#